data_AF-A0A3R7UF28-F1
#
_entry.id   AF-A0A3R7UF28-F1
#
_cell.length_a   1.000
_cell.length_b   1.000
_cell.length_c   1.000
_cell.angle_alpha   90.00
_cell.angle_beta   90.00
_cell.angle_gamma   90.00
#
_symmetry.space_group_name_H-M   'P 1'
#
loop_
_entity.id
_entity.type
_entity.pdbx_description
1 polymer ?
#
loop_
_entity_poly.entity_id
_entity_poly.type
_entity_poly.pdbx_seq_one_letter_code
_entity_poly.pdbx_strand_id
1 'polypeptide(L)'
;MNLLYPSYMYKIFTYFLFFLSFWAISQKNSVEVQYGDKDFIFLDTAYVNLLRDIHAELIIKNQDCIFLETCKDTKTKNLGEVLFQKRANLLYKATYKKQPIYPRKAQERGVEGYVILAFDIEIDGSTSNHYVIEGKCIKEHVYPYEDCTIFNSAALKAARTNRYDINTTSRIIDIPHKYSFELTGYYDSEKIYTNISNRSLRRAKNFQSNQEWANLKKLAESVDDNYIKFFWLGVASENLNDLNFALQNYIKSLSLQGDPRVMGEVRNRTLSLLYKMNKFEAYAYICDKTYAFYDNYMCGMNMLQIGDSIGGVPYLLKAYRKNLGDNDSNQRIAEIIESQRNWIKEDLIKLQSSS
;
A
#
# COMPACT_ATOMS: atom_id res chain seq x y z
N MET A 1 58.63 -3.57 62.72
CA MET A 1 59.26 -3.45 61.40
C MET A 1 58.13 -3.46 60.38
N ASN A 2 57.88 -2.30 59.78
CA ASN A 2 56.77 -2.05 58.85
C ASN A 2 56.89 -2.93 57.60
N LEU A 3 55.82 -3.61 57.21
CA LEU A 3 55.63 -4.05 55.82
C LEU A 3 54.20 -3.77 55.37
N LEU A 4 54.12 -2.87 54.40
CA LEU A 4 52.95 -2.35 53.73
C LEU A 4 52.25 -3.43 52.88
N TYR A 5 50.93 -3.50 53.01
CA TYR A 5 50.05 -4.17 52.04
C TYR A 5 49.96 -3.35 50.75
N PRO A 6 50.08 -3.94 49.54
CA PRO A 6 49.75 -3.23 48.31
C PRO A 6 48.25 -3.38 47.99
N SER A 7 47.52 -2.29 48.20
CA SER A 7 46.11 -2.07 47.82
C SER A 7 45.95 -1.83 46.31
N TYR A 8 46.47 -2.74 45.46
CA TYR A 8 46.52 -2.54 44.00
C TYR A 8 45.93 -3.68 43.16
N MET A 9 45.27 -4.67 43.76
CA MET A 9 44.55 -5.73 43.01
C MET A 9 43.03 -5.64 43.06
N TYR A 10 42.44 -4.70 43.81
CA TYR A 10 40.97 -4.57 43.90
C TYR A 10 40.37 -3.54 42.94
N LYS A 11 41.19 -2.74 42.23
CA LYS A 11 40.71 -1.75 41.25
C LYS A 11 40.68 -2.26 39.80
N ILE A 12 41.37 -3.35 39.46
CA ILE A 12 41.35 -3.90 38.09
C ILE A 12 40.12 -4.79 37.86
N PHE A 13 39.58 -5.40 38.91
CA PHE A 13 38.37 -6.25 38.80
C PHE A 13 37.04 -5.48 38.78
N THR A 14 37.01 -4.21 39.20
CA THR A 14 35.79 -3.39 39.14
C THR A 14 35.53 -2.79 37.76
N TYR A 15 36.60 -2.53 36.98
CA TYR A 15 36.45 -2.03 35.60
C TYR A 15 36.14 -3.14 34.58
N PHE A 16 36.46 -4.41 34.88
CA PHE A 16 36.14 -5.52 33.99
C PHE A 16 34.66 -5.94 34.07
N LEU A 17 34.01 -5.74 35.23
CA LEU A 17 32.57 -5.98 35.40
C LEU A 17 31.69 -4.83 34.88
N PHE A 18 32.21 -3.60 34.80
CA PHE A 18 31.49 -2.48 34.17
C PHE A 18 31.56 -2.48 32.64
N PHE A 19 32.56 -3.14 32.04
CA PHE A 19 32.62 -3.34 30.59
C PHE A 19 31.77 -4.52 30.10
N LEU A 20 31.52 -5.53 30.95
CA LEU A 20 30.61 -6.63 30.64
C LEU A 20 29.12 -6.26 30.82
N SER A 21 28.79 -5.25 31.63
CA SER A 21 27.42 -4.73 31.72
C SER A 21 27.04 -3.77 30.59
N PHE A 22 28.00 -3.25 29.81
CA PHE A 22 27.73 -2.45 28.60
C PHE A 22 27.71 -3.28 27.31
N TRP A 23 28.12 -4.55 27.36
CA TRP A 23 27.91 -5.51 26.26
C TRP A 23 26.65 -6.36 26.42
N ALA A 24 26.00 -6.29 27.58
CA ALA A 24 24.74 -6.99 27.86
C ALA A 24 23.48 -6.13 27.62
N ILE A 25 23.63 -4.93 27.06
CA ILE A 25 22.51 -4.11 26.57
C ILE A 25 22.54 -4.18 25.04
N SER A 26 21.49 -4.78 24.48
CA SER A 26 21.19 -4.92 23.06
C SER A 26 21.87 -6.10 22.32
N GLN A 27 21.64 -7.33 22.78
CA GLN A 27 21.20 -8.37 21.83
C GLN A 27 19.69 -8.16 21.56
N LYS A 28 19.32 -7.01 21.01
CA LYS A 28 18.02 -6.84 20.33
C LYS A 28 18.18 -7.71 19.09
N ASN A 29 17.41 -8.80 18.97
CA ASN A 29 17.42 -9.70 17.81
C ASN A 29 17.55 -8.85 16.53
N SER A 30 18.74 -8.82 15.93
CA SER A 30 19.01 -7.97 14.78
C SER A 30 18.33 -8.60 13.58
N VAL A 31 17.11 -8.18 13.32
CA VAL A 31 16.39 -8.54 12.10
C VAL A 31 17.09 -7.84 10.94
N GLU A 32 17.97 -8.57 10.24
CA GLU A 32 18.77 -8.01 9.15
C GLU A 32 17.92 -7.88 7.88
N VAL A 33 17.39 -6.67 7.66
CA VAL A 33 16.60 -6.33 6.48
C VAL A 33 17.53 -5.81 5.41
N GLN A 34 17.57 -6.48 4.26
CA GLN A 34 18.38 -6.05 3.15
C GLN A 34 17.61 -5.12 2.21
N TYR A 35 18.25 -4.04 1.77
CA TYR A 35 17.71 -3.11 0.78
C TYR A 35 18.35 -3.31 -0.58
N GLY A 36 17.60 -3.02 -1.64
CA GLY A 36 18.11 -2.98 -3.00
C GLY A 36 19.05 -1.79 -3.17
N ASP A 37 20.06 -1.96 -4.02
CA ASP A 37 20.97 -0.89 -4.39
C ASP A 37 20.32 -0.04 -5.49
N LYS A 38 19.77 1.12 -5.09
CA LYS A 38 19.12 2.07 -5.99
C LYS A 38 19.36 3.49 -5.51
N ASP A 39 19.73 4.33 -6.46
CA ASP A 39 19.95 5.74 -6.21
C ASP A 39 18.63 6.48 -5.93
N PHE A 40 18.63 7.22 -4.83
CA PHE A 40 17.62 8.22 -4.55
C PHE A 40 18.14 9.54 -5.12
N ILE A 41 17.76 9.86 -6.36
CA ILE A 41 18.32 10.98 -7.14
C ILE A 41 18.42 12.31 -6.36
N PHE A 42 17.52 12.56 -5.40
CA PHE A 42 17.45 13.81 -4.64
C PHE A 42 17.62 13.65 -3.12
N LEU A 43 17.81 12.43 -2.59
CA LEU A 43 18.07 12.23 -1.16
C LEU A 43 19.53 11.86 -0.96
N ASP A 44 20.20 12.56 -0.05
CA ASP A 44 21.55 12.17 0.36
C ASP A 44 21.56 10.84 1.14
N THR A 45 22.74 10.22 1.20
CA THR A 45 22.96 8.96 1.91
C THR A 45 22.56 9.03 3.38
N ALA A 46 22.73 10.19 4.03
CA ALA A 46 22.39 10.36 5.44
C ALA A 46 20.87 10.28 5.67
N TYR A 47 20.06 10.87 4.78
CA TYR A 47 18.60 10.77 4.85
C TYR A 47 18.13 9.36 4.55
N VAL A 48 18.69 8.73 3.51
CA VAL A 48 18.33 7.35 3.18
C VAL A 48 18.63 6.41 4.36
N ASN A 49 19.76 6.59 5.03
CA ASN A 49 20.09 5.80 6.22
C ASN A 49 19.14 6.09 7.39
N LEU A 50 18.79 7.35 7.63
CA LEU A 50 17.78 7.70 8.63
C LEU A 50 16.43 7.00 8.39
N LEU A 51 15.98 6.93 7.13
CA LEU A 51 14.77 6.19 6.76
C LEU A 51 14.92 4.67 6.99
N ARG A 52 16.10 4.10 6.72
CA ARG A 52 16.41 2.68 6.97
C ARG A 52 16.42 2.36 8.47
N ASP A 53 16.93 3.25 9.31
CA ASP A 53 16.96 3.09 10.76
C ASP A 53 15.53 3.07 11.33
N ILE A 54 14.68 3.98 10.87
CA ILE A 54 13.24 3.98 11.22
C ILE A 54 12.57 2.70 10.77
N HIS A 55 12.83 2.26 9.54
CA HIS A 55 12.24 1.05 9.02
C HIS A 55 12.64 -0.19 9.83
N ALA A 56 13.90 -0.28 10.24
CA ALA A 56 14.38 -1.35 11.12
C ALA A 56 13.63 -1.35 12.46
N GLU A 57 13.47 -0.19 13.11
CA GLU A 57 12.71 -0.08 14.36
C GLU A 57 11.22 -0.45 14.19
N LEU A 58 10.61 -0.07 13.06
CA LEU A 58 9.24 -0.46 12.73
C LEU A 58 9.09 -1.97 12.52
N ILE A 59 10.07 -2.64 11.91
CA ILE A 59 10.06 -4.11 11.72
C ILE A 59 10.20 -4.84 13.05
N ILE A 60 10.98 -4.30 14.00
CA ILE A 60 11.07 -4.90 15.33
C ILE A 60 9.69 -4.92 16.02
N LYS A 61 8.89 -3.86 15.82
CA LYS A 61 7.52 -3.76 16.34
C LYS A 61 6.51 -4.58 15.52
N ASN A 62 6.75 -4.77 14.22
CA ASN A 62 5.90 -5.49 13.29
C ASN A 62 6.69 -6.63 12.62
N GLN A 63 6.89 -7.73 13.35
CA GLN A 63 7.75 -8.84 12.88
C GLN A 63 7.25 -9.52 11.61
N ASP A 64 5.96 -9.40 11.27
CA ASP A 64 5.39 -9.83 9.99
C ASP A 64 5.86 -8.98 8.80
N CYS A 65 6.51 -7.83 9.05
CA CYS A 65 7.02 -6.91 8.03
C CYS A 65 8.48 -7.16 7.61
N ILE A 66 9.09 -8.26 8.07
CA ILE A 66 10.35 -8.75 7.50
C ILE A 66 10.22 -8.96 5.98
N PHE A 67 9.02 -9.31 5.52
CA PHE A 67 8.66 -9.36 4.11
C PHE A 67 7.51 -8.39 3.82
N LEU A 68 7.62 -7.63 2.73
CA LEU A 68 6.57 -6.71 2.29
C LEU A 68 5.27 -7.42 1.94
N GLU A 69 5.37 -8.67 1.52
CA GLU A 69 4.26 -9.54 1.12
C GLU A 69 3.38 -9.93 2.30
N THR A 70 3.97 -10.09 3.50
CA THR A 70 3.27 -10.50 4.73
C THR A 70 2.97 -9.32 5.64
N CYS A 71 3.60 -8.16 5.41
CA CYS A 71 3.44 -6.97 6.23
C CYS A 71 2.01 -6.43 6.21
N LYS A 72 1.33 -6.49 7.36
CA LYS A 72 -0.01 -5.92 7.55
C LYS A 72 0.02 -4.43 7.88
N ASP A 73 1.09 -3.95 8.50
CA ASP A 73 1.23 -2.53 8.84
C ASP A 73 1.56 -1.70 7.59
N THR A 74 0.58 -0.92 7.13
CA THR A 74 0.69 -0.08 5.92
C THR A 74 1.89 0.88 6.00
N LYS A 75 2.17 1.44 7.18
CA LYS A 75 3.26 2.39 7.39
C LYS A 75 4.63 1.74 7.15
N THR A 76 4.89 0.63 7.82
CA THR A 76 6.12 -0.17 7.68
C THR A 76 6.26 -0.65 6.24
N LYS A 77 5.19 -1.22 5.67
CA LYS A 77 5.18 -1.69 4.29
C LYS A 77 5.54 -0.60 3.29
N ASN A 78 4.92 0.58 3.40
CA ASN A 78 5.17 1.69 2.49
C ASN A 78 6.62 2.16 2.55
N LEU A 79 7.19 2.23 3.76
CA LEU A 79 8.58 2.61 3.95
C LEU A 79 9.54 1.57 3.35
N GLY A 80 9.30 0.28 3.59
CA GLY A 80 10.07 -0.80 2.98
C GLY A 80 9.98 -0.81 1.45
N GLU A 81 8.80 -0.56 0.88
CA GLU A 81 8.61 -0.44 -0.57
C GLU A 81 9.45 0.69 -1.18
N VAL A 82 9.48 1.87 -0.54
CA VAL A 82 10.27 2.99 -1.07
C VAL A 82 11.76 2.78 -0.88
N LEU A 83 12.17 2.11 0.20
CA LEU A 83 13.56 1.73 0.48
C LEU A 83 14.04 0.55 -0.37
N PHE A 84 13.18 0.00 -1.24
CA PHE A 84 13.46 -1.20 -2.01
C PHE A 84 13.92 -2.35 -1.13
N GLN A 85 13.25 -2.53 0.03
CA GLN A 85 13.39 -3.74 0.82
C GLN A 85 13.34 -4.93 -0.13
N LYS A 86 14.41 -5.71 -0.13
CA LYS A 86 14.57 -6.82 -1.05
C LYS A 86 13.40 -7.77 -0.81
N ARG A 87 12.69 -8.05 -1.89
CA ARG A 87 11.52 -8.92 -1.86
C ARG A 87 11.96 -10.37 -1.60
N ALA A 88 10.99 -11.22 -1.26
CA ALA A 88 11.21 -12.65 -1.13
C ALA A 88 11.78 -13.30 -2.42
N ASN A 89 11.79 -12.60 -3.54
CA ASN A 89 12.40 -13.05 -4.80
C ASN A 89 13.94 -13.20 -4.78
N LEU A 90 14.62 -12.77 -3.71
CA LEU A 90 16.01 -13.18 -3.43
C LEU A 90 16.10 -14.54 -2.74
N LEU A 91 15.04 -14.97 -2.05
CA LEU A 91 14.94 -16.30 -1.45
C LEU A 91 14.50 -17.32 -2.50
N TYR A 92 13.65 -16.92 -3.45
CA TYR A 92 13.18 -17.79 -4.52
C TYR A 92 12.88 -17.07 -5.84
N LYS A 93 13.25 -17.68 -6.97
CA LYS A 93 12.97 -17.16 -8.32
C LYS A 93 12.13 -18.17 -9.08
N ALA A 94 11.00 -17.74 -9.64
CA ALA A 94 10.19 -18.66 -10.44
C ALA A 94 10.95 -19.09 -11.71
N THR A 95 11.15 -20.38 -11.88
CA THR A 95 11.67 -20.99 -13.11
C THR A 95 10.55 -21.32 -14.08
N TYR A 96 9.37 -21.66 -13.54
CA TYR A 96 8.18 -21.91 -14.34
C TYR A 96 6.92 -21.45 -13.61
N LYS A 97 6.06 -20.73 -14.34
CA LYS A 97 4.72 -20.37 -13.89
C LYS A 97 3.70 -20.85 -14.91
N LYS A 98 2.80 -21.72 -14.48
CA LYS A 98 1.70 -22.16 -15.33
C LYS A 98 0.65 -21.07 -15.40
N GLN A 99 0.28 -20.68 -16.62
CA GLN A 99 -0.93 -19.89 -16.82
C GLN A 99 -2.16 -20.75 -16.54
N PRO A 100 -3.08 -20.31 -15.65
CA PRO A 100 -4.27 -21.08 -15.34
C PRO A 100 -5.18 -21.17 -16.56
N ILE A 101 -5.85 -22.32 -16.72
CA ILE A 101 -6.82 -22.50 -17.79
C ILE A 101 -8.10 -21.79 -17.40
N TYR A 102 -8.59 -20.90 -18.26
CA TYR A 102 -9.84 -20.18 -18.03
C TYR A 102 -11.02 -21.15 -17.90
N PRO A 103 -11.80 -21.12 -16.81
CA PRO A 103 -12.97 -21.99 -16.66
C PRO A 103 -14.04 -21.71 -17.72
N ARG A 104 -14.42 -22.73 -18.49
CA ARG A 104 -15.44 -22.62 -19.56
C ARG A 104 -16.76 -21.98 -19.07
N LYS A 105 -17.24 -22.37 -17.89
CA LYS A 105 -18.45 -21.78 -17.28
C LYS A 105 -18.34 -20.28 -17.00
N ALA A 106 -17.15 -19.81 -16.63
CA ALA A 106 -16.90 -18.38 -16.41
C ALA A 106 -16.88 -17.65 -17.75
N GLN A 107 -16.22 -18.23 -18.75
CA GLN A 107 -16.11 -17.68 -20.10
C GLN A 107 -17.49 -17.54 -20.77
N GLU A 108 -18.32 -18.58 -20.72
CA GLU A 108 -19.68 -18.58 -21.28
C GLU A 108 -20.60 -17.55 -20.60
N ARG A 109 -20.31 -17.15 -19.36
CA ARG A 109 -21.10 -16.21 -18.56
C ARG A 109 -20.55 -14.79 -18.56
N GLY A 110 -19.44 -14.52 -19.25
CA GLY A 110 -18.77 -13.22 -19.20
C GLY A 110 -18.31 -12.84 -17.79
N VAL A 111 -17.89 -13.83 -17.00
CA VAL A 111 -17.44 -13.64 -15.61
C VAL A 111 -15.93 -13.68 -15.58
N GLU A 112 -15.33 -12.66 -14.97
CA GLU A 112 -13.90 -12.51 -14.74
C GLU A 112 -13.59 -12.49 -13.26
N GLY A 113 -12.32 -12.50 -12.88
CA GLY A 113 -11.97 -12.55 -11.48
C GLY A 113 -10.51 -12.72 -11.18
N TYR A 114 -10.22 -12.92 -9.90
CA TYR A 114 -8.91 -13.32 -9.46
C TYR A 114 -9.00 -14.29 -8.28
N VAL A 115 -7.92 -15.03 -8.06
CA VAL A 115 -7.73 -15.89 -6.90
C VAL A 115 -6.38 -15.56 -6.27
N ILE A 116 -6.39 -15.27 -4.98
CA ILE A 116 -5.19 -15.23 -4.15
C ILE A 116 -5.14 -16.54 -3.38
N LEU A 117 -4.03 -17.27 -3.52
CA LEU A 117 -3.77 -18.52 -2.82
C LEU A 117 -2.41 -18.44 -2.15
N ALA A 118 -2.17 -19.31 -1.18
CA ALA A 118 -0.85 -19.52 -0.60
C ALA A 118 -0.38 -20.96 -0.80
N PHE A 119 0.93 -21.15 -0.78
CA PHE A 119 1.60 -22.45 -0.87
C PHE A 119 3.02 -22.37 -0.31
N ASP A 120 3.59 -23.53 -0.02
CA ASP A 120 4.99 -23.66 0.35
C ASP A 120 5.83 -23.92 -0.91
N ILE A 121 7.07 -23.42 -0.95
CA ILE A 121 8.10 -23.82 -1.91
C ILE A 121 9.03 -24.81 -1.20
N GLU A 122 9.11 -26.02 -1.74
CA GLU A 122 9.97 -27.09 -1.23
C GLU A 122 11.43 -26.88 -1.66
N ILE A 123 12.35 -27.63 -1.03
CA ILE A 123 13.79 -27.52 -1.29
C ILE A 123 14.15 -27.80 -2.75
N ASP A 124 13.41 -28.68 -3.41
CA ASP A 124 13.57 -29.04 -4.82
C ASP A 124 12.92 -28.03 -5.79
N GLY A 125 12.35 -26.94 -5.26
CA GLY A 125 11.69 -25.92 -6.05
C GLY A 125 10.25 -26.24 -6.46
N SER A 126 9.73 -27.41 -6.08
CA SER A 126 8.31 -27.73 -6.23
C SER A 126 7.46 -26.93 -5.24
N THR A 127 6.14 -26.97 -5.42
CA THR A 127 5.21 -26.29 -4.50
C THR A 127 4.29 -27.30 -3.83
N SER A 128 3.93 -27.04 -2.57
CA SER A 128 3.08 -27.91 -1.76
C SER A 128 2.12 -27.07 -0.89
N ASN A 129 1.24 -27.73 -0.12
CA ASN A 129 0.34 -27.08 0.84
C ASN A 129 -0.51 -25.92 0.28
N HIS A 130 -1.02 -26.08 -0.94
CA HIS A 130 -1.82 -25.04 -1.59
C HIS A 130 -3.19 -24.87 -0.94
N TYR A 131 -3.53 -23.64 -0.59
CA TYR A 131 -4.86 -23.28 -0.14
C TYR A 131 -5.27 -21.90 -0.65
N VAL A 132 -6.59 -21.68 -0.82
CA VAL A 132 -7.12 -20.40 -1.30
C VAL A 132 -7.29 -19.45 -0.12
N ILE A 133 -6.72 -18.24 -0.25
CA ILE A 133 -6.93 -17.14 0.69
C ILE A 133 -8.20 -16.37 0.29
N GLU A 134 -8.33 -16.03 -0.99
CA GLU A 134 -9.41 -15.19 -1.50
C GLU A 134 -9.76 -15.56 -2.94
N GLY A 135 -11.05 -15.62 -3.27
CA GLY A 135 -11.56 -15.79 -4.62
C GLY A 135 -12.61 -14.73 -4.92
N LYS A 136 -12.38 -13.91 -5.94
CA LYS A 136 -13.27 -12.82 -6.34
C LYS A 136 -13.66 -12.93 -7.80
N CYS A 137 -14.88 -12.55 -8.12
CA CYS A 137 -15.30 -12.39 -9.50
C CYS A 137 -16.18 -11.17 -9.73
N ILE A 138 -16.29 -10.82 -11.00
CA ILE A 138 -17.08 -9.72 -11.51
C ILE A 138 -17.73 -10.18 -12.80
N LYS A 139 -19.00 -9.83 -12.99
CA LYS A 139 -19.72 -10.12 -14.23
C LYS A 139 -19.80 -8.85 -15.05
N GLU A 140 -19.41 -8.93 -16.33
CA GLU A 140 -19.52 -7.80 -17.27
C GLU A 140 -18.89 -6.50 -16.74
N HIS A 141 -17.85 -6.62 -15.90
CA HIS A 141 -17.17 -5.49 -15.24
C HIS A 141 -18.05 -4.60 -14.35
N VAL A 142 -19.24 -5.05 -13.95
CA VAL A 142 -20.10 -4.29 -13.04
C VAL A 142 -19.61 -4.51 -11.60
N TYR A 143 -18.90 -3.52 -11.07
CA TYR A 143 -18.33 -3.54 -9.72
C TYR A 143 -19.41 -3.45 -8.63
N PRO A 144 -19.15 -3.94 -7.41
CA PRO A 144 -17.89 -4.49 -6.86
C PRO A 144 -17.55 -5.91 -7.35
N TYR A 145 -16.34 -6.37 -6.99
CA TYR A 145 -16.04 -7.80 -7.00
C TYR A 145 -16.83 -8.52 -5.90
N GLU A 146 -17.40 -9.68 -6.23
CA GLU A 146 -18.11 -10.55 -5.31
C GLU A 146 -17.28 -11.78 -4.94
N ASP A 147 -17.49 -12.32 -3.74
CA ASP A 147 -16.88 -13.58 -3.33
C ASP A 147 -17.38 -14.74 -4.20
N CYS A 148 -16.45 -15.49 -4.77
CA CYS A 148 -16.80 -16.68 -5.52
C CYS A 148 -15.64 -17.65 -5.70
N THR A 149 -15.98 -18.87 -6.12
CA THR A 149 -15.05 -20.01 -6.17
C THR A 149 -14.80 -20.54 -7.57
N ILE A 150 -15.39 -19.92 -8.60
CA ILE A 150 -15.41 -20.43 -9.99
C ILE A 150 -14.00 -20.59 -10.58
N PHE A 151 -13.04 -19.80 -10.11
CA PHE A 151 -11.64 -19.81 -10.56
C PHE A 151 -10.71 -20.63 -9.66
N ASN A 152 -11.14 -21.03 -8.46
CA ASN A 152 -10.28 -21.62 -7.43
C ASN A 152 -9.57 -22.89 -7.92
N SER A 153 -10.32 -23.79 -8.57
CA SER A 153 -9.76 -25.04 -9.08
C SER A 153 -8.72 -24.81 -10.18
N ALA A 154 -8.94 -23.83 -11.05
CA ALA A 154 -8.01 -23.49 -12.12
C ALA A 154 -6.72 -22.88 -11.56
N ALA A 155 -6.85 -21.96 -10.60
CA ALA A 155 -5.72 -21.35 -9.91
C ALA A 155 -4.90 -22.38 -9.11
N LEU A 156 -5.54 -23.25 -8.33
CA LEU A 156 -4.86 -24.32 -7.59
C LEU A 156 -4.13 -25.30 -8.52
N LYS A 157 -4.75 -25.66 -9.65
CA LYS A 157 -4.12 -26.55 -10.64
C LYS A 157 -2.87 -25.91 -11.26
N ALA A 158 -2.91 -24.61 -11.52
CA ALA A 158 -1.74 -23.87 -12.00
C ALA A 158 -0.65 -23.79 -10.92
N ALA A 159 -1.03 -23.43 -9.69
CA ALA A 159 -0.09 -23.27 -8.58
C ALA A 159 0.74 -24.53 -8.32
N ARG A 160 0.10 -25.71 -8.28
CA ARG A 160 0.75 -27.03 -8.12
C ARG A 160 1.84 -27.33 -9.14
N THR A 161 1.76 -26.71 -10.31
CA THR A 161 2.72 -26.92 -11.40
C THR A 161 3.83 -25.88 -11.44
N ASN A 162 3.74 -24.80 -10.66
CA ASN A 162 4.81 -23.81 -10.59
C ASN A 162 6.11 -24.45 -10.10
N ARG A 163 7.23 -23.88 -10.55
CA ARG A 163 8.58 -24.25 -10.12
C ARG A 163 9.39 -23.01 -9.82
N TYR A 164 10.27 -23.14 -8.84
CA TYR A 164 11.09 -22.08 -8.31
C TYR A 164 12.51 -22.57 -8.08
N ASP A 165 13.50 -21.74 -8.33
CA ASP A 165 14.83 -21.90 -7.74
C ASP A 165 14.80 -21.25 -6.36
N ILE A 166 15.33 -21.90 -5.34
CA ILE A 166 15.49 -21.29 -4.02
C ILE A 166 16.97 -21.07 -3.70
N ASN A 167 17.29 -19.96 -3.06
CA ASN A 167 18.65 -19.62 -2.62
C ASN A 167 18.87 -19.95 -1.14
N THR A 168 18.09 -20.89 -0.59
CA THR A 168 18.11 -21.24 0.83
C THR A 168 18.13 -22.76 1.00
N THR A 169 18.57 -23.22 2.16
CA THR A 169 18.63 -24.66 2.50
C THR A 169 17.33 -25.19 3.11
N SER A 170 16.30 -24.35 3.24
CA SER A 170 15.05 -24.67 3.91
C SER A 170 13.86 -24.38 3.01
N ARG A 171 12.76 -25.12 3.22
CA ARG A 171 11.48 -24.82 2.55
C ARG A 171 10.96 -23.45 2.96
N ILE A 172 10.30 -22.75 2.05
CA ILE A 172 9.72 -21.43 2.29
C ILE A 172 8.21 -21.60 2.38
N ILE A 173 7.62 -21.18 3.48
CA ILE A 173 6.22 -21.48 3.78
C ILE A 173 5.29 -20.31 3.48
N ASP A 174 4.04 -20.64 3.18
CA ASP A 174 2.90 -19.71 3.16
C ASP A 174 3.03 -18.51 2.20
N ILE A 175 3.55 -18.76 0.99
CA ILE A 175 3.80 -17.72 0.00
C ILE A 175 2.52 -17.35 -0.75
N PRO A 176 2.06 -16.08 -0.69
CA PRO A 176 0.89 -15.65 -1.42
C PRO A 176 1.17 -15.51 -2.93
N HIS A 177 0.20 -15.88 -3.75
CA HIS A 177 0.23 -15.75 -5.20
C HIS A 177 -1.14 -15.39 -5.76
N LYS A 178 -1.19 -14.38 -6.63
CA LYS A 178 -2.41 -13.92 -7.31
C LYS A 178 -2.46 -14.41 -8.76
N TYR A 179 -3.53 -15.09 -9.12
CA TYR A 179 -3.92 -15.41 -10.49
C TYR A 179 -5.10 -14.54 -10.91
N SER A 180 -5.00 -13.86 -12.06
CA SER A 180 -6.09 -13.07 -12.64
C SER A 180 -6.66 -13.77 -13.87
N PHE A 181 -7.97 -13.64 -14.06
CA PHE A 181 -8.74 -14.21 -15.16
C PHE A 181 -9.50 -13.09 -15.86
N GLU A 182 -8.98 -12.64 -16.99
CA GLU A 182 -9.52 -11.53 -17.78
C GLU A 182 -9.91 -12.04 -19.18
N LEU A 183 -11.03 -11.58 -19.73
CA LEU A 183 -11.47 -11.91 -21.10
C LEU A 183 -10.87 -10.88 -22.07
N THR A 184 -10.06 -11.31 -23.04
CA THR A 184 -9.46 -10.37 -23.99
C THR A 184 -10.44 -9.92 -25.08
N GLY A 185 -10.40 -8.63 -25.45
CA GLY A 185 -11.07 -8.10 -26.66
C GLY A 185 -12.51 -7.57 -26.48
N TYR A 186 -13.02 -7.47 -25.25
CA TYR A 186 -14.40 -7.02 -24.99
C TYR A 186 -14.51 -5.62 -24.36
N TYR A 187 -13.40 -4.89 -24.24
CA TYR A 187 -13.34 -3.66 -23.44
C TYR A 187 -13.20 -2.40 -24.25
N ASP A 188 -14.15 -1.50 -23.99
CA ASP A 188 -14.03 -0.09 -24.28
C ASP A 188 -13.39 0.60 -23.06
N SER A 189 -12.17 1.11 -23.23
CA SER A 189 -11.44 1.86 -22.21
C SER A 189 -12.12 3.17 -21.80
N GLU A 190 -13.18 3.59 -22.50
CA GLU A 190 -13.96 4.80 -22.23
C GLU A 190 -15.30 4.49 -21.53
N LYS A 191 -15.80 3.26 -21.57
CA LYS A 191 -17.13 2.90 -21.03
C LYS A 191 -17.11 2.73 -19.51
N ILE A 192 -17.85 3.55 -18.77
CA ILE A 192 -18.06 3.37 -17.32
C ILE A 192 -18.99 2.18 -17.07
N TYR A 193 -18.55 1.20 -16.28
CA TYR A 193 -19.35 0.00 -16.00
C TYR A 193 -20.23 0.20 -14.75
N THR A 194 -21.51 0.47 -14.98
CA THR A 194 -22.51 0.74 -13.94
C THR A 194 -23.90 0.32 -14.41
N ASN A 195 -24.81 0.10 -13.46
CA ASN A 195 -26.23 -0.12 -13.72
C ASN A 195 -26.99 1.18 -14.05
N ILE A 196 -26.34 2.34 -13.98
CA ILE A 196 -26.94 3.62 -14.37
C ILE A 196 -27.11 3.72 -15.89
N SER A 197 -28.28 4.21 -16.32
CA SER A 197 -28.57 4.38 -17.75
C SER A 197 -27.60 5.34 -18.45
N ASN A 198 -27.24 5.04 -19.70
CA ASN A 198 -26.41 5.91 -20.56
C ASN A 198 -26.99 7.33 -20.70
N ARG A 199 -28.33 7.46 -20.68
CA ARG A 199 -29.00 8.77 -20.70
C ARG A 199 -28.66 9.59 -19.46
N SER A 200 -28.69 8.99 -18.27
CA SER A 200 -28.32 9.65 -17.02
C SER A 200 -26.84 9.99 -16.99
N LEU A 201 -25.96 9.07 -17.41
CA LEU A 201 -24.51 9.32 -17.51
C LEU A 201 -24.21 10.54 -18.41
N ARG A 202 -24.85 10.61 -19.59
CA ARG A 202 -24.71 11.74 -20.51
C ARG A 202 -25.22 13.05 -19.92
N ARG A 203 -26.38 13.04 -19.25
CA ARG A 203 -26.93 14.23 -18.58
C ARG A 203 -26.00 14.72 -17.49
N ALA A 204 -25.48 13.83 -16.65
CA ALA A 204 -24.55 14.19 -15.59
C ALA A 204 -23.25 14.80 -16.15
N LYS A 205 -22.72 14.25 -17.25
CA LYS A 205 -21.55 14.83 -17.94
C LYS A 205 -21.84 16.26 -18.43
N ASN A 206 -23.02 16.48 -19.03
CA ASN A 206 -23.44 17.81 -19.48
C ASN A 206 -23.58 18.78 -18.30
N PHE A 207 -24.24 18.38 -17.21
CA PHE A 207 -24.39 19.21 -16.02
C PHE A 207 -23.05 19.58 -15.39
N GLN A 208 -22.09 18.65 -15.34
CA GLN A 208 -20.74 18.95 -14.85
C GLN A 208 -20.01 19.94 -15.77
N SER A 209 -20.07 19.72 -17.10
CA SER A 209 -19.43 20.61 -18.08
C SER A 209 -20.00 22.04 -18.05
N ASN A 210 -21.31 22.17 -17.82
CA ASN A 210 -22.01 23.45 -17.76
C ASN A 210 -22.05 24.06 -16.36
N GLN A 211 -21.43 23.41 -15.36
CA GLN A 211 -21.46 23.83 -13.96
C GLN A 211 -22.88 23.93 -13.36
N GLU A 212 -23.81 23.10 -13.82
CA GLU A 212 -25.20 23.04 -13.37
C GLU A 212 -25.34 22.12 -12.13
N TRP A 213 -24.69 22.48 -11.03
CA TRP A 213 -24.55 21.62 -9.84
C TRP A 213 -25.89 21.27 -9.17
N ALA A 214 -26.85 22.19 -9.15
CA ALA A 214 -28.19 21.93 -8.63
C ALA A 214 -28.95 20.88 -9.48
N ASN A 215 -28.76 20.90 -10.81
CA ASN A 215 -29.35 19.91 -11.69
C ASN A 215 -28.65 18.55 -11.57
N LEU A 216 -27.32 18.54 -11.38
CA LEU A 216 -26.57 17.33 -11.07
C LEU A 216 -27.05 16.68 -9.77
N LYS A 217 -27.26 17.48 -8.72
CA LYS A 217 -27.79 17.01 -7.43
C LYS A 217 -29.17 16.37 -7.60
N LYS A 218 -30.10 17.06 -8.26
CA LYS A 218 -31.46 16.53 -8.54
C LYS A 218 -31.42 15.24 -9.36
N LEU A 219 -30.55 15.16 -10.35
CA LEU A 219 -30.36 13.93 -11.14
C LEU A 219 -29.85 12.78 -10.27
N ALA A 220 -28.88 13.05 -9.40
CA ALA A 220 -28.34 12.06 -8.49
C ALA A 220 -29.39 11.56 -7.48
N GLU A 221 -30.23 12.44 -6.95
CA GLU A 221 -31.34 12.07 -6.06
C GLU A 221 -32.38 11.17 -6.74
N SER A 222 -32.55 11.30 -8.06
CA SER A 222 -33.49 10.50 -8.85
C SER A 222 -33.00 9.12 -9.29
N VAL A 223 -31.72 8.79 -9.10
CA VAL A 223 -31.19 7.47 -9.46
C VAL A 223 -31.11 6.54 -8.25
N ASP A 224 -31.16 5.24 -8.52
CA ASP A 224 -31.02 4.19 -7.51
C ASP A 224 -29.67 4.26 -6.80
N ASP A 225 -29.62 3.76 -5.57
CA ASP A 225 -28.41 3.75 -4.76
C ASP A 225 -27.30 2.91 -5.40
N ASN A 226 -26.21 3.58 -5.78
CA ASN A 226 -24.97 2.99 -6.27
C ASN A 226 -23.83 4.01 -6.15
N TYR A 227 -22.59 3.59 -6.38
CA TYR A 227 -21.42 4.47 -6.20
C TYR A 227 -21.47 5.76 -7.06
N ILE A 228 -22.05 5.72 -8.28
CA ILE A 228 -22.20 6.90 -9.14
C ILE A 228 -23.13 7.94 -8.53
N LYS A 229 -24.24 7.50 -7.90
CA LYS A 229 -25.18 8.40 -7.21
C LYS A 229 -24.43 9.24 -6.17
N PHE A 230 -23.74 8.56 -5.27
CA PHE A 230 -23.02 9.21 -4.19
C PHE A 230 -21.84 10.03 -4.71
N PHE A 231 -21.16 9.59 -5.78
CA PHE A 231 -20.17 10.42 -6.45
C PHE A 231 -20.76 11.73 -6.98
N TRP A 232 -21.89 11.69 -7.69
CA TRP A 232 -22.56 12.89 -8.21
C TRP A 232 -23.09 13.80 -7.11
N LEU A 233 -23.67 13.26 -6.04
CA LEU A 233 -24.05 14.03 -4.86
C LEU A 233 -22.83 14.72 -4.25
N GLY A 234 -21.70 14.01 -4.16
CA GLY A 234 -20.43 14.55 -3.70
C GLY A 234 -19.96 15.74 -4.54
N VAL A 235 -19.86 15.56 -5.87
CA VAL A 235 -19.42 16.60 -6.82
C VAL A 235 -20.35 17.81 -6.79
N ALA A 236 -21.66 17.59 -6.84
CA ALA A 236 -22.62 18.68 -6.79
C ALA A 236 -22.51 19.48 -5.49
N SER A 237 -22.39 18.78 -4.35
CA SER A 237 -22.36 19.41 -3.03
C SER A 237 -21.04 20.13 -2.78
N GLU A 238 -19.91 19.59 -3.25
CA GLU A 238 -18.60 20.24 -3.20
C GLU A 238 -18.65 21.60 -3.89
N ASN A 239 -19.21 21.66 -5.10
CA ASN A 239 -19.33 22.89 -5.89
C ASN A 239 -20.43 23.84 -5.39
N LEU A 240 -21.40 23.33 -4.63
CA LEU A 240 -22.39 24.15 -3.89
C LEU A 240 -21.88 24.57 -2.50
N ASN A 241 -20.59 24.33 -2.20
CA ASN A 241 -19.91 24.67 -0.95
C ASN A 241 -20.47 23.97 0.31
N ASP A 242 -21.17 22.85 0.15
CA ASP A 242 -21.57 21.95 1.25
C ASP A 242 -20.53 20.84 1.41
N LEU A 243 -19.38 21.21 2.00
CA LEU A 243 -18.20 20.36 2.08
C LEU A 243 -18.40 19.10 2.95
N ASN A 244 -19.18 19.21 4.04
CA ASN A 244 -19.44 18.05 4.91
C ASN A 244 -20.31 17.02 4.19
N PHE A 245 -21.37 17.46 3.52
CA PHE A 245 -22.22 16.55 2.75
C PHE A 245 -21.46 15.98 1.54
N ALA A 246 -20.60 16.78 0.90
CA ALA A 246 -19.72 16.29 -0.16
C ALA A 246 -18.82 15.14 0.33
N LEU A 247 -18.13 15.34 1.45
CA LEU A 247 -17.25 14.34 2.05
C LEU A 247 -18.01 13.05 2.39
N GLN A 248 -19.17 13.16 3.07
CA GLN A 248 -19.99 11.98 3.41
C GLN A 248 -20.37 11.16 2.17
N ASN A 249 -20.75 11.84 1.09
CA ASN A 249 -21.12 11.18 -0.16
C ASN A 249 -19.91 10.54 -0.86
N TYR A 250 -18.74 11.18 -0.87
CA TYR A 250 -17.54 10.54 -1.40
C TYR A 250 -17.13 9.30 -0.61
N ILE A 251 -17.16 9.36 0.72
CA ILE A 251 -16.89 8.20 1.58
C ILE A 251 -17.88 7.08 1.29
N LYS A 252 -19.18 7.41 1.15
CA LYS A 252 -20.20 6.42 0.79
C LYS A 252 -19.93 5.81 -0.58
N SER A 253 -19.54 6.61 -1.57
CA SER A 253 -19.15 6.11 -2.89
C SER A 253 -17.95 5.15 -2.83
N LEU A 254 -16.90 5.47 -2.06
CA LEU A 254 -15.74 4.58 -1.88
C LEU A 254 -16.14 3.26 -1.19
N SER A 255 -17.09 3.33 -0.24
CA SER A 255 -17.55 2.15 0.50
C SER A 255 -18.30 1.13 -0.36
N LEU A 256 -19.03 1.60 -1.37
CA LEU A 256 -19.77 0.76 -2.31
C LEU A 256 -18.84 0.12 -3.35
N GLN A 257 -17.63 0.67 -3.52
CA GLN A 257 -16.70 0.33 -4.59
C GLN A 257 -17.34 0.56 -5.98
N GLY A 258 -16.54 0.52 -7.04
CA GLY A 258 -17.04 0.90 -8.35
C GLY A 258 -15.97 0.80 -9.42
N ASP A 259 -16.32 1.26 -10.63
CA ASP A 259 -15.38 1.41 -11.74
C ASP A 259 -14.08 2.09 -11.25
N PRO A 260 -12.90 1.48 -11.44
CA PRO A 260 -11.63 1.97 -10.92
C PRO A 260 -11.30 3.41 -11.31
N ARG A 261 -11.77 3.89 -12.47
CA ARG A 261 -11.54 5.27 -12.92
C ARG A 261 -12.34 6.24 -12.07
N VAL A 262 -13.63 5.93 -11.85
CA VAL A 262 -14.49 6.73 -10.97
C VAL A 262 -13.97 6.68 -9.55
N MET A 263 -13.56 5.51 -9.06
CA MET A 263 -12.97 5.38 -7.71
C MET A 263 -11.66 6.15 -7.55
N GLY A 264 -10.84 6.21 -8.61
CA GLY A 264 -9.65 7.07 -8.63
C GLY A 264 -10.01 8.54 -8.47
N GLU A 265 -11.00 9.04 -9.22
CA GLU A 265 -11.45 10.43 -9.10
C GLU A 265 -12.09 10.70 -7.72
N VAL A 266 -12.98 9.84 -7.25
CA VAL A 266 -13.61 9.96 -5.93
C VAL A 266 -12.53 10.02 -4.85
N ARG A 267 -11.52 9.14 -4.89
CA ARG A 267 -10.41 9.14 -3.93
C ARG A 267 -9.65 10.47 -3.98
N ASN A 268 -9.29 10.94 -5.17
CA ASN A 268 -8.56 12.19 -5.35
C ASN A 268 -9.32 13.36 -4.72
N ARG A 269 -10.59 13.53 -5.08
CA ARG A 269 -11.46 14.58 -4.50
C ARG A 269 -11.59 14.44 -2.99
N THR A 270 -11.76 13.22 -2.49
CA THR A 270 -11.84 12.95 -1.05
C THR A 270 -10.58 13.41 -0.33
N LEU A 271 -9.40 13.06 -0.83
CA LEU A 271 -8.13 13.45 -0.23
C LEU A 271 -7.89 14.97 -0.29
N SER A 272 -8.26 15.63 -1.39
CA SER A 272 -8.20 17.10 -1.51
C SER A 272 -9.12 17.78 -0.49
N LEU A 273 -10.33 17.25 -0.35
CA LEU A 273 -11.34 17.79 0.55
C LEU A 273 -10.94 17.57 2.02
N LEU A 274 -10.43 16.39 2.38
CA LEU A 274 -9.91 16.09 3.71
C LEU A 274 -8.76 17.03 4.11
N TYR A 275 -7.86 17.30 3.17
CA TYR A 275 -6.76 18.26 3.38
C TYR A 275 -7.29 19.68 3.62
N LYS A 276 -8.21 20.14 2.78
CA LYS A 276 -8.86 21.45 2.90
C LYS A 276 -9.61 21.60 4.24
N MET A 277 -10.24 20.53 4.70
CA MET A 277 -11.04 20.53 5.92
C MET A 277 -10.23 20.23 7.19
N ASN A 278 -8.95 19.84 7.06
CA ASN A 278 -8.11 19.33 8.14
C ASN A 278 -8.80 18.20 8.95
N LYS A 279 -9.37 17.23 8.23
CA LYS A 279 -10.13 16.11 8.83
C LYS A 279 -9.51 14.74 8.56
N PHE A 280 -8.28 14.67 8.08
CA PHE A 280 -7.72 13.45 7.53
C PHE A 280 -7.52 12.31 8.54
N GLU A 281 -7.22 12.61 9.81
CA GLU A 281 -6.85 11.62 10.83
C GLU A 281 -7.82 10.42 10.90
N ALA A 282 -9.13 10.69 10.91
CA ALA A 282 -10.17 9.66 10.95
C ALA A 282 -10.34 8.86 9.63
N TYR A 283 -9.65 9.26 8.56
CA TYR A 283 -9.79 8.73 7.20
C TYR A 283 -8.47 8.29 6.58
N ALA A 284 -7.43 8.07 7.40
CA ALA A 284 -6.11 7.63 6.92
C ALA A 284 -6.16 6.35 6.07
N TYR A 285 -7.13 5.46 6.34
CA TYR A 285 -7.38 4.21 5.59
C TYR A 285 -7.63 4.41 4.09
N ILE A 286 -8.01 5.63 3.65
CA ILE A 286 -8.19 5.93 2.21
C ILE A 286 -6.88 5.77 1.45
N CYS A 287 -5.75 5.94 2.13
CA CYS A 287 -4.41 5.82 1.57
C CYS A 287 -3.89 4.38 1.48
N ASP A 288 -4.63 3.37 1.97
CA ASP A 288 -4.25 1.95 1.86
C ASP A 288 -4.20 1.46 0.40
N LYS A 289 -4.85 2.18 -0.52
CA LYS A 289 -4.92 1.85 -1.95
C LYS A 289 -4.58 3.07 -2.81
N THR A 290 -3.30 3.37 -2.98
CA THR A 290 -2.81 4.41 -3.90
C THR A 290 -2.15 3.82 -5.14
N TYR A 291 -2.42 4.43 -6.30
CA TYR A 291 -1.93 3.93 -7.59
C TYR A 291 -1.34 5.02 -8.48
N ALA A 292 -1.79 6.26 -8.35
CA ALA A 292 -1.44 7.35 -9.26
C ALA A 292 -0.40 8.29 -8.64
N PHE A 293 0.02 9.31 -9.40
CA PHE A 293 0.83 10.39 -8.83
C PHE A 293 0.06 11.16 -7.75
N TYR A 294 -1.16 11.59 -8.10
CA TYR A 294 -1.92 12.54 -7.29
C TYR A 294 -2.40 11.98 -5.95
N ASP A 295 -2.87 10.74 -5.91
CA ASP A 295 -3.32 10.12 -4.65
C ASP A 295 -2.13 9.92 -3.68
N ASN A 296 -0.97 9.50 -4.19
CA ASN A 296 0.27 9.45 -3.40
C ASN A 296 0.67 10.85 -2.89
N TYR A 297 0.64 11.87 -3.74
CA TYR A 297 0.95 13.24 -3.32
C TYR A 297 0.00 13.70 -2.20
N MET A 298 -1.31 13.57 -2.40
CA MET A 298 -2.30 14.01 -1.43
C MET A 298 -2.27 13.19 -0.14
N CYS A 299 -2.03 11.89 -0.20
CA CYS A 299 -1.82 11.07 0.99
C CYS A 299 -0.60 11.55 1.79
N GLY A 300 0.51 11.85 1.11
CA GLY A 300 1.68 12.45 1.72
C GLY A 300 1.35 13.76 2.44
N MET A 301 0.74 14.70 1.72
CA MET A 301 0.37 16.01 2.28
C MET A 301 -0.58 15.92 3.48
N ASN A 302 -1.58 15.05 3.40
CA ASN A 302 -2.54 14.82 4.48
C ASN A 302 -1.89 14.19 5.73
N MET A 303 -0.98 13.23 5.55
CA MET A 303 -0.21 12.64 6.66
C MET A 303 0.68 13.69 7.33
N LEU A 304 1.35 14.54 6.55
CA LEU A 304 2.16 15.63 7.10
C LEU A 304 1.29 16.66 7.86
N GLN A 305 0.07 16.92 7.39
CA GLN A 305 -0.86 17.85 8.05
C GLN A 305 -1.23 17.40 9.47
N ILE A 306 -1.31 16.08 9.71
CA ILE A 306 -1.57 15.50 11.04
C ILE A 306 -0.28 15.21 11.83
N GLY A 307 0.88 15.63 11.32
CA GLY A 307 2.19 15.44 11.97
C GLY A 307 2.80 14.05 11.83
N ASP A 308 2.32 13.21 10.91
CA ASP A 308 2.89 11.87 10.65
C ASP A 308 3.93 11.92 9.54
N SER A 309 5.16 12.36 9.86
CA SER A 309 6.26 12.43 8.90
C SER A 309 6.68 11.05 8.39
N ILE A 310 6.71 10.03 9.26
CA ILE A 310 7.01 8.63 8.88
C ILE A 310 5.98 8.11 7.88
N GLY A 311 4.70 8.38 8.10
CA GLY A 311 3.63 7.98 7.18
C GLY A 311 3.66 8.76 5.87
N GLY A 312 3.90 10.08 5.93
CA GLY A 312 3.78 10.98 4.78
C GLY A 312 4.93 10.91 3.77
N VAL A 313 6.18 10.83 4.23
CA VAL A 313 7.36 10.86 3.34
C VAL A 313 7.39 9.70 2.33
N PRO A 314 7.06 8.44 2.68
CA PRO A 314 6.97 7.35 1.71
C PRO A 314 5.94 7.61 0.59
N TYR A 315 4.79 8.22 0.90
CA TYR A 315 3.81 8.58 -0.13
C TYR A 315 4.34 9.67 -1.06
N LEU A 316 5.04 10.68 -0.54
CA LEU A 316 5.67 11.72 -1.36
C LEU A 316 6.79 11.14 -2.25
N LEU A 317 7.58 10.20 -1.74
CA LEU A 317 8.58 9.47 -2.53
C LEU A 317 7.94 8.66 -3.66
N LYS A 318 6.80 7.99 -3.40
CA LYS A 318 6.02 7.29 -4.42
C LYS A 318 5.47 8.27 -5.47
N ALA A 319 5.00 9.44 -5.06
CA ALA A 319 4.53 10.48 -5.96
C ALA A 319 5.67 10.97 -6.87
N TYR A 320 6.81 11.37 -6.29
CA TYR A 320 8.00 11.81 -7.03
C TYR A 320 8.39 10.81 -8.12
N ARG A 321 8.46 9.51 -7.79
CA ARG A 321 8.83 8.44 -8.73
C ARG A 321 7.84 8.22 -9.87
N LYS A 322 6.56 8.55 -9.66
CA LYS A 322 5.50 8.39 -10.68
C LYS A 322 5.37 9.60 -11.59
N ASN A 323 5.95 10.74 -11.21
CA ASN A 323 5.90 11.96 -11.99
C ASN A 323 7.08 12.01 -12.99
N LEU A 324 6.85 11.44 -14.17
CA LEU A 324 7.87 11.28 -15.21
C LEU A 324 8.01 12.49 -16.16
N GLY A 325 7.21 13.55 -15.99
CA GLY A 325 7.09 14.63 -16.99
C GLY A 325 7.02 16.07 -16.49
N ASP A 326 6.97 16.32 -15.17
CA ASP A 326 6.89 17.67 -14.60
C ASP A 326 8.00 17.90 -13.56
N ASN A 327 9.06 18.60 -13.98
CA ASN A 327 10.22 18.89 -13.15
C ASN A 327 9.91 19.85 -11.98
N ASP A 328 9.01 20.81 -12.16
CA ASP A 328 8.68 21.80 -11.14
C ASP A 328 7.91 21.15 -9.98
N SER A 329 6.94 20.29 -10.31
CA SER A 329 6.24 19.49 -9.30
C SER A 329 7.18 18.55 -8.55
N ASN A 330 8.17 17.96 -9.24
CA ASN A 330 9.18 17.10 -8.60
C ASN A 330 10.10 17.88 -7.66
N GLN A 331 10.52 19.08 -8.05
CA GLN A 331 11.31 19.95 -7.19
C GLN A 331 10.55 20.29 -5.90
N ARG A 332 9.29 20.71 -6.02
CA ARG A 332 8.46 21.03 -4.86
C ARG A 332 8.28 19.83 -3.92
N ILE A 333 8.07 18.63 -4.47
CA ILE A 333 7.96 17.41 -3.66
C ILE A 333 9.29 17.11 -2.95
N ALA A 334 10.43 17.25 -3.63
CA ALA A 334 11.74 17.07 -3.03
C ALA A 334 11.98 18.04 -1.87
N GLU A 335 11.66 19.32 -2.05
CA GLU A 335 11.75 20.35 -1.01
C GLU A 335 10.87 20.02 0.21
N ILE A 336 9.64 19.55 -0.04
CA ILE A 336 8.74 19.11 1.05
C ILE A 336 9.36 17.93 1.78
N ILE A 337 9.86 16.90 1.09
CA ILE A 337 10.50 15.75 1.73
C ILE A 337 11.71 16.19 2.56
N GLU A 338 12.55 17.06 2.03
CA GLU A 338 13.72 17.60 2.75
C GLU A 338 13.34 18.39 4.00
N SER A 339 12.25 19.16 3.94
CA SER A 339 11.75 19.89 5.12
C SER A 339 11.37 18.97 6.30
N GLN A 340 11.09 17.69 6.04
CA GLN A 340 10.70 16.71 7.06
C GLN A 340 11.89 16.07 7.78
N ARG A 341 13.13 16.33 7.37
CA ARG A 341 14.32 15.64 7.87
C ARG A 341 14.48 15.71 9.39
N ASN A 342 14.26 16.87 9.99
CA ASN A 342 14.39 17.03 11.44
C ASN A 342 13.27 16.32 12.21
N TRP A 343 12.03 16.41 11.71
CA TRP A 343 10.89 15.68 12.27
C TRP A 343 11.10 14.16 12.23
N ILE A 344 11.64 13.65 11.12
CA ILE A 344 11.98 12.23 10.99
C ILE A 344 13.06 11.80 12.00
N LYS A 345 14.06 12.65 12.29
CA LYS A 345 15.04 12.37 13.35
C LYS A 345 14.38 12.29 14.72
N GLU A 346 13.50 13.23 15.04
CA GLU A 346 12.76 13.23 16.30
C GLU A 346 11.85 12.00 16.43
N ASP A 347 11.19 11.62 15.35
CA ASP A 347 10.32 10.45 15.33
C ASP A 347 11.10 9.14 15.52
N LEU A 348 12.31 9.03 14.95
CA LEU A 348 13.21 7.91 15.25
C LEU A 348 13.55 7.83 16.74
N ILE A 349 13.90 8.97 17.36
CA ILE A 349 14.22 9.02 18.81
C ILE A 349 13.00 8.56 19.64
N LYS A 350 11.79 9.01 19.29
CA LYS A 350 10.55 8.57 19.95
C LYS A 350 10.27 7.08 19.75
N LEU A 351 10.56 6.55 18.56
CA LEU A 351 10.39 5.11 18.28
C LEU A 351 11.33 4.25 19.13
N GLN A 352 12.58 4.67 19.28
CA GLN A 352 13.60 3.99 20.08
C GLN A 352 13.34 4.09 21.59
N SER A 353 12.77 5.18 22.07
CA SER A 353 12.43 5.35 23.49
C SER A 353 11.16 4.62 23.92
N SER A 354 10.34 4.18 22.96
CA SER A 354 9.10 3.42 23.18
C SER A 354 9.25 1.91 22.97
N SER A 355 10.46 1.44 22.65
CA SER A 355 10.84 0.02 22.57
C SER A 355 11.66 -0.37 23.79
#